data_AF-A0A8S9QUU1-F1
#
_entry.id   AF-A0A8S9QUU1-F1
#
_cell.length_a   1.000
_cell.length_b   1.000
_cell.length_c   1.000
_cell.angle_alpha   90.00
_cell.angle_beta   90.00
_cell.angle_gamma   90.00
#
_symmetry.space_group_name_H-M   'P 1'
#
loop_
_entity.id
_entity.type
_entity.pdbx_description
1 polymer ?
#
loop_
_entity_poly.entity_id
_entity_poly.type
_entity_poly.pdbx_seq_one_letter_code
_entity_poly.pdbx_strand_id
1 'polypeptide(L)'
;CEQATSKIDGSAKKRRCEDGAQSESSQATTNLGDQPTKHPPGVKAAKGASGKRTIVDGKALSEFQTMWSIKEKDLAVKVRLSKMGLLDRLIVKTEPLSEKEEEALKKKLITEMLAN
;
A
#
# COMPACT_ATOMS: atom_id res chain seq x y z
N CYS A 1 -33.98 32.42 -2.29
CA CYS A 1 -32.78 33.12 -2.79
C CYS A 1 -32.02 32.17 -3.69
N GLU A 2 -32.22 32.33 -4.99
CA GLU A 2 -31.68 31.52 -6.07
C GLU A 2 -30.20 31.87 -6.28
N GLN A 3 -29.34 30.86 -6.41
CA GLN A 3 -27.92 31.05 -6.70
C GLN A 3 -27.74 31.15 -8.22
N ALA A 4 -27.33 32.33 -8.67
CA ALA A 4 -27.13 32.67 -10.08
C ALA A 4 -25.96 31.89 -10.68
N THR A 5 -26.18 31.37 -11.89
CA THR A 5 -25.13 30.85 -12.78
C THR A 5 -24.65 31.99 -13.68
N SER A 6 -23.34 32.18 -13.80
CA SER A 6 -22.77 33.04 -14.84
C SER A 6 -21.76 32.24 -15.67
N LYS A 7 -22.21 31.84 -16.86
CA LYS A 7 -21.35 31.43 -17.98
C LYS A 7 -20.72 32.69 -18.56
N ILE A 8 -19.44 32.66 -18.89
CA ILE A 8 -18.90 33.56 -19.91
C ILE A 8 -18.12 32.74 -20.94
N ASP A 9 -18.74 32.66 -22.11
CA ASP A 9 -18.18 32.18 -23.37
C ASP A 9 -17.68 33.41 -24.14
N GLY A 10 -16.60 33.24 -24.92
CA GLY A 10 -16.37 34.11 -26.08
C GLY A 10 -15.01 34.80 -26.21
N SER A 11 -14.19 34.25 -27.13
CA SER A 11 -13.58 34.96 -28.27
C SER A 11 -12.20 35.66 -28.18
N ALA A 12 -11.29 35.15 -29.03
CA ALA A 12 -10.35 35.86 -29.92
C ALA A 12 -8.97 36.41 -29.47
N LYS A 13 -7.91 35.66 -29.86
CA LYS A 13 -6.79 35.99 -30.79
C LYS A 13 -5.85 37.23 -30.57
N LYS A 14 -4.54 36.92 -30.57
CA LYS A 14 -3.28 37.72 -30.82
C LYS A 14 -2.70 38.51 -29.61
N ARG A 15 -1.39 38.68 -29.37
CA ARG A 15 -0.12 38.61 -30.16
C ARG A 15 1.07 38.13 -29.29
N ARG A 16 2.14 37.62 -29.93
CA ARG A 16 3.51 37.41 -29.40
C ARG A 16 4.44 38.54 -29.91
N CYS A 17 5.38 39.00 -29.08
CA CYS A 17 6.70 39.61 -29.36
C CYS A 17 7.49 39.46 -28.04
N GLU A 18 8.70 38.94 -27.86
CA GLU A 18 9.98 38.83 -28.61
C GLU A 18 11.04 39.62 -27.80
N ASP A 19 12.08 38.94 -27.30
CA ASP A 19 13.48 39.39 -27.30
C ASP A 19 14.40 38.34 -26.65
N GLY A 20 15.61 38.14 -27.20
CA GLY A 20 16.64 37.28 -26.59
C GLY A 20 17.51 36.46 -27.56
N ALA A 21 18.13 37.15 -28.51
CA ALA A 21 19.30 36.83 -29.35
C ALA A 21 19.94 35.42 -29.32
N GLN A 22 20.10 34.85 -30.53
CA GLN A 22 21.03 33.75 -30.84
C GLN A 22 22.42 34.30 -31.13
N SER A 23 23.48 33.67 -30.61
CA SER A 23 24.87 33.94 -31.00
C SER A 23 25.50 32.70 -31.62
N GLU A 24 26.23 32.94 -32.71
CA GLU A 24 26.67 31.98 -33.72
C GLU A 24 28.03 31.29 -33.42
N SER A 25 28.24 30.18 -34.12
CA SER A 25 29.48 29.82 -34.85
C SER A 25 30.64 29.07 -34.19
N SER A 26 30.84 27.85 -34.71
CA SER A 26 32.09 27.29 -35.28
C SER A 26 33.17 26.59 -34.43
N GLN A 27 33.23 25.27 -34.70
CA GLN A 27 34.38 24.44 -35.11
C GLN A 27 35.39 23.90 -34.07
N ALA A 28 35.67 22.62 -34.28
CA ALA A 28 36.39 21.67 -33.44
C ALA A 28 37.92 21.74 -33.54
N THR A 29 38.61 21.31 -32.47
CA THR A 29 39.94 20.69 -32.52
C THR A 29 40.03 19.52 -31.54
N THR A 30 39.81 18.32 -32.08
CA THR A 30 40.65 17.11 -31.96
C THR A 30 41.40 16.76 -30.66
N ASN A 31 41.12 15.52 -30.23
CA ASN A 31 42.04 14.51 -29.67
C ASN A 31 42.36 14.52 -28.16
N LEU A 32 41.81 13.50 -27.48
CA LEU A 32 42.49 12.39 -26.78
C LEU A 32 41.79 12.10 -25.44
N GLY A 33 41.00 11.02 -25.39
CA GLY A 33 40.52 10.49 -24.11
C GLY A 33 39.22 9.72 -24.20
N ASP A 34 39.34 8.46 -24.60
CA ASP A 34 38.46 7.34 -24.29
C ASP A 34 37.03 7.27 -24.91
N GLN A 35 36.70 6.06 -25.39
CA GLN A 35 35.44 5.63 -26.04
C GLN A 35 34.15 5.99 -25.26
N PRO A 36 32.94 6.07 -25.88
CA PRO A 36 32.54 5.47 -27.14
C PRO A 36 31.92 6.44 -28.17
N THR A 37 32.23 6.20 -29.44
CA THR A 37 31.60 6.93 -30.55
C THR A 37 30.11 6.66 -30.57
N LYS A 38 29.29 7.67 -30.23
CA LYS A 38 27.84 7.63 -30.46
C LYS A 38 27.62 7.47 -31.96
N HIS A 39 27.21 6.27 -32.36
CA HIS A 39 26.95 5.96 -33.76
C HIS A 39 25.84 6.86 -34.34
N PRO A 40 25.92 7.23 -35.63
CA PRO A 40 24.97 8.14 -36.24
C PRO A 40 23.54 7.58 -36.27
N PRO A 41 22.51 8.45 -36.38
CA PRO A 41 21.12 8.03 -36.44
C PRO A 41 20.88 7.20 -37.70
N GLY A 42 20.44 5.95 -37.53
CA GLY A 42 20.15 5.04 -38.65
C GLY A 42 20.32 3.55 -38.33
N VAL A 43 20.97 3.20 -37.22
CA VAL A 43 21.14 1.80 -36.79
C VAL A 43 20.07 1.46 -35.75
N LYS A 44 19.16 0.53 -36.10
CA LYS A 44 18.13 -0.01 -35.19
C LYS A 44 18.79 -0.50 -33.90
N ALA A 45 18.42 0.09 -32.77
CA ALA A 45 18.74 -0.43 -31.44
C ALA A 45 17.99 -1.75 -31.23
N ALA A 46 18.56 -2.85 -31.70
CA ALA A 46 18.05 -4.17 -31.42
C ALA A 46 18.24 -4.45 -29.93
N LYS A 47 17.11 -4.47 -29.22
CA LYS A 47 16.90 -5.14 -27.93
C LYS A 47 17.74 -4.58 -26.80
N GLY A 48 17.26 -3.47 -26.24
CA GLY A 48 17.59 -3.10 -24.86
C GLY A 48 17.38 -4.32 -23.96
N ALA A 49 18.42 -4.65 -23.19
CA ALA A 49 18.41 -5.67 -22.14
C ALA A 49 17.52 -5.24 -20.95
N SER A 50 16.28 -4.83 -21.22
CA SER A 50 15.32 -4.42 -20.20
C SER A 50 14.55 -5.63 -19.69
N GLY A 51 15.17 -6.32 -18.75
CA GLY A 51 14.52 -6.66 -17.48
C GLY A 51 13.35 -7.63 -17.52
N LYS A 52 13.62 -8.92 -17.70
CA LYS A 52 12.74 -9.94 -17.11
C LYS A 52 13.07 -10.06 -15.63
N ARG A 53 12.56 -9.14 -14.80
CA ARG A 53 12.65 -9.25 -13.34
C ARG A 53 11.69 -10.34 -12.87
N THR A 54 12.19 -11.56 -12.66
CA THR A 54 11.54 -12.65 -11.92
C THR A 54 11.56 -12.42 -10.40
N ILE A 55 11.50 -11.16 -9.96
CA ILE A 55 11.64 -10.76 -8.54
C ILE A 55 10.29 -10.57 -7.85
N VAL A 56 9.17 -10.56 -8.60
CA VAL A 56 7.87 -10.13 -8.03
C VAL A 56 7.08 -11.25 -7.33
N ASP A 57 7.30 -12.51 -7.68
CA ASP A 57 6.48 -13.61 -7.15
C ASP A 57 6.89 -14.04 -5.73
N GLY A 58 8.20 -14.10 -5.43
CA GLY A 58 8.69 -14.49 -4.10
C GLY A 58 8.44 -13.44 -3.02
N LYS A 59 8.46 -12.14 -3.39
CA LYS A 59 8.20 -11.04 -2.46
C LYS A 59 6.74 -11.03 -2.01
N ALA A 60 5.81 -11.20 -2.95
CA ALA A 60 4.39 -11.27 -2.65
C ALA A 60 4.06 -12.44 -1.70
N LEU A 61 4.59 -13.64 -1.97
CA LEU A 61 4.39 -14.81 -1.10
C LEU A 61 4.93 -14.59 0.32
N SER A 62 6.11 -13.97 0.45
CA SER A 62 6.70 -13.64 1.74
C SER A 62 5.84 -12.64 2.53
N GLU A 63 5.28 -11.64 1.86
CA GLU A 63 4.34 -10.68 2.47
C GLU A 63 3.04 -11.37 2.92
N PHE A 64 2.49 -12.27 2.11
CA PHE A 64 1.31 -13.06 2.49
C PHE A 64 1.56 -13.96 3.69
N GLN A 65 2.71 -14.65 3.72
CA GLN A 65 3.09 -15.47 4.87
C GLN A 65 3.22 -14.62 6.14
N THR A 66 3.83 -13.45 6.04
CA THR A 66 3.97 -12.51 7.16
C THR A 66 2.60 -12.05 7.67
N MET A 67 1.69 -11.66 6.77
CA MET A 67 0.32 -11.28 7.13
C MET A 67 -0.44 -12.42 7.81
N TRP A 68 -0.31 -13.64 7.29
CA TRP A 68 -0.94 -14.82 7.88
C TRP A 68 -0.43 -15.09 9.30
N SER A 69 0.89 -15.06 9.49
CA SER A 69 1.51 -15.24 10.80
C SER A 69 1.14 -14.15 11.81
N ILE A 70 0.90 -12.92 11.36
CA ILE A 70 0.38 -11.84 12.22
C ILE A 70 -1.07 -12.13 12.59
N LYS A 71 -1.90 -12.51 11.62
CA LYS A 71 -3.33 -12.80 11.83
C LYS A 71 -3.56 -13.98 12.77
N GLU A 72 -2.73 -15.02 12.67
CA GLU A 72 -2.77 -16.16 13.60
C GLU A 72 -2.47 -15.74 15.03
N LYS A 73 -1.41 -14.94 15.25
CA LYS A 73 -1.08 -14.42 16.59
C LYS A 73 -2.17 -13.50 17.14
N ASP A 74 -2.69 -12.61 16.30
CA ASP A 74 -3.79 -11.71 16.65
C ASP A 74 -5.07 -12.48 17.04
N LEU A 75 -5.41 -13.52 16.29
CA LEU A 75 -6.53 -14.39 16.64
C LEU A 75 -6.31 -15.10 17.97
N ALA A 76 -5.11 -15.65 18.21
CA ALA A 76 -4.77 -16.31 19.48
C ALA A 76 -4.90 -15.34 20.68
N VAL A 77 -4.44 -14.10 20.53
CA VAL A 77 -4.59 -13.07 21.57
C VAL A 77 -6.05 -12.70 21.77
N LYS A 78 -6.83 -12.52 20.70
CA LYS A 78 -8.27 -12.25 20.80
C LYS A 78 -9.04 -13.36 21.51
N VAL A 79 -8.74 -14.62 21.23
CA VAL A 79 -9.36 -15.75 21.95
C VAL A 79 -9.04 -15.68 23.44
N ARG A 80 -7.79 -15.41 23.81
CA ARG A 80 -7.39 -15.24 25.22
C ARG A 80 -8.11 -14.07 25.89
N LEU A 81 -8.23 -12.93 25.21
CA LEU A 81 -8.95 -11.76 25.72
C LEU A 81 -10.44 -12.02 25.90
N SER A 82 -11.09 -12.70 24.95
CA SER A 82 -12.50 -13.09 25.06
C SER A 82 -12.75 -14.02 26.24
N LYS A 83 -11.85 -15.00 26.47
CA LYS A 83 -11.90 -15.90 27.63
C LYS A 83 -11.74 -15.11 28.94
N MET A 84 -10.80 -14.17 29.01
CA MET A 84 -10.60 -13.32 30.20
C MET A 84 -11.83 -12.44 30.50
N GLY A 85 -12.38 -11.77 29.49
CA GLY A 85 -13.54 -10.90 29.66
C GLY A 85 -14.82 -11.63 30.08
N LEU A 86 -14.94 -12.93 29.78
CA LEU A 86 -16.01 -13.76 30.34
C LEU A 86 -15.85 -13.95 31.86
N LEU A 87 -14.63 -14.20 32.33
CA LEU A 87 -14.32 -14.37 33.75
C LEU A 87 -14.54 -13.06 34.51
N ASP A 88 -14.09 -11.92 33.99
CA ASP A 88 -14.26 -10.61 34.62
C ASP A 88 -15.74 -10.30 34.86
N ARG A 89 -16.60 -10.53 33.86
CA ARG A 89 -18.06 -10.34 33.99
C ARG A 89 -18.67 -11.24 35.05
N LEU A 90 -18.13 -12.43 35.27
CA LEU A 90 -18.61 -13.34 36.30
C LEU A 90 -18.19 -12.89 37.69
N ILE A 91 -16.94 -12.45 37.86
CA ILE A 91 -16.40 -11.93 39.13
C ILE A 91 -17.18 -10.68 39.58
N VAL A 92 -17.59 -9.84 38.63
CA VAL A 92 -18.39 -8.63 38.92
C VAL A 92 -19.80 -8.97 39.43
N LYS A 93 -20.33 -10.17 39.14
CA LYS A 93 -21.67 -10.55 39.58
C LYS A 93 -21.65 -10.97 41.05
N THR A 94 -22.06 -10.07 41.93
CA THR A 94 -22.05 -10.24 43.39
C THR A 94 -23.27 -10.98 43.95
N GLU A 95 -24.29 -11.20 43.14
CA GLU A 95 -25.52 -11.87 43.54
C GLU A 95 -25.37 -13.40 43.42
N PRO A 96 -25.80 -14.18 44.44
CA PRO A 96 -25.76 -15.63 44.36
C PRO A 96 -26.67 -16.14 43.24
N LEU A 97 -26.10 -16.97 42.36
CA LEU A 97 -26.85 -17.61 41.29
C LEU A 97 -27.70 -18.75 41.85
N SER A 98 -28.80 -19.07 41.16
CA SER A 98 -29.52 -20.30 41.46
C SER A 98 -28.67 -21.52 41.08
N GLU A 99 -28.87 -22.64 41.78
CA GLU A 99 -28.09 -23.87 41.57
C GLU A 99 -28.15 -24.36 40.10
N LYS A 100 -29.30 -24.19 39.44
CA LYS A 100 -29.49 -24.52 38.02
C LYS A 100 -28.67 -23.63 37.09
N GLU A 101 -28.62 -22.34 37.36
CA GLU A 101 -27.84 -21.39 36.56
C GLU A 101 -26.35 -21.60 36.76
N GLU A 102 -25.93 -21.91 37.99
CA GLU A 102 -24.53 -22.22 38.30
C GLU A 102 -24.05 -23.46 37.54
N GLU A 103 -24.84 -24.54 37.53
CA GLU A 103 -24.48 -25.77 36.81
C GLU A 103 -24.40 -25.54 35.29
N ALA A 104 -25.37 -24.82 34.72
CA ALA A 104 -25.37 -24.48 33.30
C ALA A 104 -24.15 -23.60 32.94
N LEU A 105 -23.81 -22.65 33.79
CA LEU A 105 -22.66 -21.76 33.60
C LEU A 105 -21.34 -22.52 33.70
N LYS A 106 -21.19 -23.44 34.66
CA LYS A 106 -20.01 -24.32 34.78
C LYS A 106 -19.79 -25.11 33.50
N LYS A 107 -20.85 -25.75 32.97
CA LYS A 107 -20.76 -26.49 31.70
C LYS A 107 -20.30 -25.60 30.55
N LYS A 108 -20.94 -24.43 30.38
CA LYS A 108 -20.57 -23.47 29.34
C LYS A 108 -19.12 -22.98 29.48
N LEU A 109 -18.67 -22.68 30.70
CA LEU A 109 -17.31 -22.23 30.97
C LEU A 109 -16.29 -23.30 30.58
N ILE A 110 -16.54 -24.56 30.97
CA ILE A 110 -15.68 -25.69 30.60
C ILE A 110 -15.58 -25.81 29.08
N THR A 111 -16.71 -25.74 28.37
CA THR A 111 -16.73 -25.80 26.90
C THR A 111 -15.92 -24.66 26.28
N GLU A 112 -16.15 -23.41 26.68
CA GLU A 112 -15.47 -22.24 26.12
C GLU A 112 -13.98 -22.20 26.48
N MET A 113 -13.58 -22.67 27.67
CA MET A 113 -12.18 -22.66 28.09
C MET A 113 -11.37 -23.78 27.45
N LEU A 114 -11.94 -24.99 27.34
CA LEU A 114 -11.24 -26.19 26.88
C LEU A 114 -11.41 -26.48 25.38
N ALA A 115 -12.38 -25.86 24.71
CA ALA A 115 -12.40 -25.86 23.25
C ALA A 115 -11.27 -24.96 22.72
N ASN A 116 -10.43 -25.52 21.85
CA ASN A 116 -9.38 -24.83 21.08
C ASN A 116 -9.88 -24.56 19.66
#